data_AF-A0A437AI38-F1
#
_entry.id   AF-A0A437AI38-F1
#
_cell.length_a   1.000
_cell.length_b   1.000
_cell.length_c   1.000
_cell.angle_alpha   90.00
_cell.angle_beta   90.00
_cell.angle_gamma   90.00
#
_symmetry.space_group_name_H-M   'P 1'
#
loop_
_entity.id
_entity.type
_entity.pdbx_description
1 polymer ?
#
loop_
_entity_poly.entity_id
_entity_poly.type
_entity_poly.pdbx_seq_one_letter_code
_entity_poly.pdbx_strand_id
1 'polypeptide(L)'
;MVKKYKIKLPPNLTYDIKDLTLLHNNQTNHISLESSSLPQEILSNLLTKYTHNTIQDYITFLQLNLQSLLDGKETKNKEIFYDGPLNIKLIAVIKHFLLIELTKFTLLIKCIKCNKINKCKSNEEYLCTCKEIIQINYKSKLINNPMVGYLMIKKGSFINFIDLFYEGICFCDKKIKFINSFEEKCICKNVNVFKTESLEYLENKKKEKIECVHYKESCRMFVFPCCKNVYSCPKCHDKNERHKFEYAYQMICLVCNKKVSVKDVCDCGYVHIKKKSVFWEGGKGKRDKITMSKKDSKKYK
;
A
#
# COMPACT_ATOMS: atom_id res chain seq x y z
N MET A 1 -19.04 -33.08 1.57
CA MET A 1 -18.28 -33.47 0.34
C MET A 1 -16.93 -32.77 0.38
N VAL A 2 -15.85 -33.54 0.55
CA VAL A 2 -14.48 -33.00 0.69
C VAL A 2 -13.86 -32.84 -0.70
N LYS A 3 -13.44 -31.61 -1.04
CA LYS A 3 -12.66 -31.32 -2.24
C LYS A 3 -11.16 -31.41 -1.93
N LYS A 4 -10.40 -32.02 -2.83
CA LYS A 4 -8.94 -32.15 -2.74
C LYS A 4 -8.28 -31.23 -3.76
N TYR A 5 -7.29 -30.46 -3.32
CA TYR A 5 -6.51 -29.56 -4.17
C TYR A 5 -5.04 -29.92 -4.06
N LYS A 6 -4.46 -30.44 -5.15
CA LYS A 6 -3.02 -30.71 -5.21
C LYS A 6 -2.25 -29.40 -5.31
N ILE A 7 -1.29 -29.21 -4.41
CA ILE A 7 -0.43 -28.03 -4.40
C ILE A 7 0.77 -28.32 -5.30
N LYS A 8 0.99 -27.48 -6.32
CA LYS A 8 2.17 -27.59 -7.18
C LYS A 8 3.40 -27.20 -6.39
N LEU A 9 4.33 -28.13 -6.23
CA LEU A 9 5.54 -27.86 -5.48
C LEU A 9 6.46 -26.91 -6.28
N PRO A 10 7.14 -25.97 -5.60
CA PRO A 10 8.09 -25.07 -6.26
C PRO A 10 9.23 -25.88 -6.92
N PRO A 11 9.68 -25.51 -8.12
CA PRO A 11 10.78 -26.23 -8.80
C PRO A 11 12.13 -26.10 -8.09
N ASN A 12 12.29 -25.08 -7.24
CA ASN A 12 13.54 -24.79 -6.51
C ASN A 12 13.46 -25.22 -5.03
N LEU A 13 12.60 -26.17 -4.70
CA LEU A 13 12.42 -26.65 -3.34
C LEU A 13 13.63 -27.51 -2.94
N THR A 14 14.29 -27.20 -1.83
CA THR A 14 15.45 -27.96 -1.34
C THR A 14 15.07 -29.14 -0.46
N TYR A 15 13.82 -29.19 -0.01
CA TYR A 15 13.28 -30.29 0.79
C TYR A 15 12.68 -31.36 -0.12
N ASP A 16 12.99 -32.64 0.15
CA ASP A 16 12.46 -33.78 -0.60
C ASP A 16 11.00 -34.06 -0.23
N ILE A 17 10.09 -33.26 -0.80
CA ILE A 17 8.65 -33.38 -0.61
C ILE A 17 8.05 -33.98 -1.87
N LYS A 18 7.37 -35.11 -1.75
CA LYS A 18 6.76 -35.81 -2.89
C LYS A 18 5.38 -35.25 -3.25
N ASP A 19 4.63 -34.83 -2.25
CA ASP A 19 3.27 -34.36 -2.41
C ASP A 19 2.83 -33.42 -1.29
N LEU A 20 1.93 -32.51 -1.62
CA LEU A 20 1.21 -31.69 -0.66
C LEU A 20 -0.20 -31.44 -1.20
N THR A 21 -1.21 -31.82 -0.42
CA THR A 21 -2.62 -31.72 -0.82
C THR A 21 -3.40 -30.97 0.24
N LEU A 22 -4.21 -30.01 -0.19
CA LEU A 22 -5.17 -29.35 0.67
C LEU A 22 -6.52 -30.03 0.55
N LEU A 23 -7.10 -30.40 1.69
CA LEU A 23 -8.46 -30.89 1.81
C LEU A 23 -9.35 -29.75 2.29
N HIS A 24 -10.49 -29.55 1.63
CA HIS A 24 -11.50 -28.59 2.06
C HIS A 24 -12.87 -29.25 2.13
N ASN A 25 -13.50 -29.16 3.28
CA ASN A 25 -14.86 -29.61 3.47
C ASN A 25 -15.83 -28.46 3.13
N ASN A 26 -16.50 -28.56 1.99
CA ASN A 26 -17.42 -27.50 1.52
C ASN A 26 -18.62 -27.26 2.46
N GLN A 27 -18.95 -28.20 3.34
CA GLN A 27 -20.11 -28.08 4.25
C GLN A 27 -19.73 -27.38 5.56
N THR A 28 -18.56 -27.69 6.12
CA THR A 28 -18.09 -27.12 7.39
C THR A 28 -17.10 -25.97 7.19
N ASN A 29 -16.68 -25.73 5.95
CA ASN A 29 -15.60 -24.83 5.56
C ASN A 29 -14.23 -25.15 6.21
N HIS A 30 -14.10 -26.33 6.82
CA HIS A 30 -12.87 -26.79 7.45
C HIS A 30 -11.82 -27.13 6.40
N ILE A 31 -10.56 -26.79 6.66
CA ILE A 31 -9.42 -27.14 5.82
C ILE A 31 -8.40 -27.99 6.57
N SER A 32 -7.71 -28.88 5.86
CA SER A 32 -6.55 -29.61 6.37
C SER A 32 -5.51 -29.81 5.26
N LEU A 33 -4.28 -30.13 5.65
CA LEU A 33 -3.19 -30.46 4.75
C LEU A 33 -2.81 -31.93 4.93
N GLU A 34 -2.53 -32.61 3.83
CA GLU A 34 -2.00 -33.97 3.76
C GLU A 34 -0.72 -34.00 2.93
N SER A 35 0.29 -34.72 3.40
CA SER A 35 1.52 -35.00 2.67
C SER A 35 2.07 -36.34 3.15
N SER A 36 2.61 -37.14 2.24
CA SER A 36 3.33 -38.38 2.57
C SER A 36 4.75 -38.11 3.10
N SER A 37 5.27 -36.90 2.88
CA SER A 37 6.68 -36.56 3.13
C SER A 37 6.89 -35.59 4.30
N LEU A 38 5.82 -34.99 4.83
CA LEU A 38 5.90 -34.00 5.91
C LEU A 38 5.25 -34.52 7.21
N PRO A 39 5.89 -34.35 8.37
CA PRO A 39 5.29 -34.61 9.68
C PRO A 39 4.04 -33.76 9.94
N GLN A 40 3.11 -34.30 10.74
CA GLN A 40 1.85 -33.62 11.11
C GLN A 40 2.07 -32.27 11.80
N GLU A 41 3.14 -32.12 12.58
CA GLU A 41 3.49 -30.86 13.25
C GLU A 41 3.82 -29.73 12.25
N ILE A 42 4.44 -30.06 11.12
CA ILE A 42 4.74 -29.08 10.07
C ILE A 42 3.45 -28.72 9.33
N LEU A 43 2.60 -29.70 9.04
CA LEU A 43 1.32 -29.49 8.39
C LEU A 43 0.38 -28.62 9.23
N SER A 44 0.33 -28.85 10.55
CA SER A 44 -0.47 -28.04 11.47
C SER A 44 0.07 -26.61 11.54
N ASN A 45 1.40 -26.42 11.59
CA ASN A 45 2.01 -25.09 11.57
C ASN A 45 1.69 -24.33 10.27
N LEU A 46 1.73 -24.99 9.11
CA LEU A 46 1.34 -24.38 7.84
C LEU A 46 -0.15 -23.96 7.84
N LEU A 47 -1.02 -24.76 8.46
CA LEU A 47 -2.45 -24.45 8.63
C LEU A 47 -2.69 -23.26 9.56
N THR A 48 -1.88 -23.05 10.61
CA THR A 48 -2.00 -21.86 11.47
C THR A 48 -1.75 -20.55 10.71
N LYS A 49 -1.11 -20.61 9.53
CA LYS A 49 -0.91 -19.47 8.62
C LYS A 49 -2.10 -19.23 7.68
N TYR A 50 -3.21 -19.93 7.88
CA TYR A 50 -4.43 -19.72 7.11
C TYR A 50 -5.14 -18.42 7.52
N THR A 51 -4.70 -17.32 6.92
CA THR A 51 -5.36 -16.02 7.01
C THR A 51 -5.85 -15.52 5.65
N HIS A 52 -5.83 -16.37 4.63
CA HIS A 52 -6.14 -16.01 3.25
C HIS A 52 -7.65 -16.10 2.96
N ASN A 53 -8.11 -15.22 2.07
CA ASN A 53 -9.54 -14.98 1.83
C ASN A 53 -10.22 -16.11 1.04
N THR A 54 -9.48 -16.84 0.21
CA THR A 54 -9.99 -17.99 -0.52
C THR A 54 -9.03 -19.18 -0.48
N ILE A 55 -9.56 -20.38 -0.74
CA ILE A 55 -8.75 -21.61 -0.86
C ILE A 55 -7.73 -21.46 -1.98
N GLN A 56 -8.10 -20.79 -3.08
CA GLN A 56 -7.18 -20.57 -4.20
C GLN A 56 -6.05 -19.62 -3.82
N ASP A 57 -6.32 -18.59 -3.01
CA ASP A 57 -5.30 -17.68 -2.49
C ASP A 57 -4.34 -18.40 -1.55
N TYR A 58 -4.86 -19.26 -0.68
CA TYR A 58 -4.02 -20.05 0.21
C TYR A 58 -3.17 -21.08 -0.54
N ILE A 59 -3.74 -21.77 -1.54
CA ILE A 59 -2.98 -22.65 -2.43
C ILE A 59 -1.86 -21.85 -3.11
N THR A 60 -2.18 -20.69 -3.68
CA THR A 60 -1.19 -19.84 -4.37
C THR A 60 -0.10 -19.35 -3.39
N PHE A 61 -0.48 -18.96 -2.17
CA PHE A 61 0.44 -18.58 -1.12
C PHE A 61 1.39 -19.73 -0.76
N LEU A 62 0.88 -20.93 -0.52
CA LEU A 62 1.70 -22.11 -0.24
C LEU A 62 2.64 -22.40 -1.42
N GLN A 63 2.15 -22.38 -2.66
CA GLN A 63 2.99 -22.58 -3.85
C GLN A 63 4.12 -21.56 -3.98
N LEU A 64 3.91 -20.31 -3.55
CA LEU A 64 4.90 -19.25 -3.68
C LEU A 64 5.91 -19.22 -2.52
N ASN A 65 5.51 -19.65 -1.33
CA ASN A 65 6.23 -19.43 -0.07
C ASN A 65 6.62 -20.72 0.68
N LEU A 66 6.32 -21.92 0.17
CA LEU A 66 6.56 -23.20 0.86
C LEU A 66 8.00 -23.34 1.36
N GLN A 67 9.00 -23.05 0.52
CA GLN A 67 10.41 -23.10 0.90
C GLN A 67 10.71 -22.21 2.11
N SER A 68 10.31 -20.94 2.08
CA SER A 68 10.56 -20.00 3.18
C SER A 68 9.84 -20.40 4.46
N LEU A 69 8.65 -20.99 4.35
CA LEU A 69 7.89 -21.46 5.51
C LEU A 69 8.57 -22.66 6.17
N LEU A 70 9.13 -23.57 5.38
CA LEU A 70 9.86 -24.75 5.86
C LEU A 70 11.23 -24.39 6.44
N ASP A 71 11.89 -23.36 5.91
CA ASP A 71 13.12 -22.78 6.46
C ASP A 71 12.91 -22.13 7.84
N GLY A 72 11.68 -22.08 8.37
CA GLY A 72 11.34 -21.39 9.61
C GLY A 72 11.46 -19.86 9.52
N LYS A 73 11.62 -19.31 8.32
CA LYS A 73 11.66 -17.86 8.10
C LYS A 73 10.24 -17.34 8.22
N GLU A 74 10.05 -16.30 9.02
CA GLU A 74 8.81 -15.52 8.94
C GLU A 74 8.67 -15.02 7.50
N THR A 75 7.66 -15.54 6.79
CA THR A 75 7.19 -14.88 5.59
C THR A 75 6.70 -13.53 6.04
N LYS A 76 7.52 -12.49 5.82
CA LYS A 76 7.01 -11.13 5.82
C LYS A 76 5.86 -11.18 4.82
N ASN A 77 4.63 -11.17 5.32
CA ASN A 77 3.47 -10.81 4.52
C ASN A 77 3.73 -9.38 4.07
N LYS A 78 4.50 -9.26 3.00
CA LYS A 78 4.61 -8.04 2.23
C LYS A 78 3.50 -8.14 1.21
N GLU A 79 2.28 -7.94 1.70
CA GLU A 79 1.31 -7.21 0.92
C GLU A 79 1.94 -5.84 0.64
N ILE A 80 2.70 -5.72 -0.45
CA ILE A 80 3.21 -4.41 -0.89
C ILE A 80 2.06 -3.74 -1.63
N PHE A 81 1.14 -3.14 -0.88
CA PHE A 81 0.24 -2.13 -1.41
C PHE A 81 0.88 -0.76 -1.23
N TYR A 82 1.32 -0.17 -2.34
CA TYR A 82 1.79 1.21 -2.37
C TYR A 82 0.60 2.16 -2.54
N ASP A 83 0.24 2.81 -1.44
CA ASP A 83 -0.58 4.01 -1.44
C ASP A 83 0.34 5.17 -1.03
N GLY A 84 0.50 6.16 -1.89
CA GLY A 84 1.34 7.34 -1.62
C GLY A 84 1.00 8.00 -0.28
N PRO A 85 1.86 8.88 0.25
CA PRO A 85 1.75 9.37 1.62
C PRO A 85 0.41 10.10 1.83
N LEU A 86 -0.42 9.50 2.68
CA LEU A 86 -1.58 10.11 3.31
C LEU A 86 -1.17 10.44 4.75
N ASN A 87 -1.63 11.58 5.27
CA ASN A 87 -1.25 12.00 6.62
C ASN A 87 -2.18 11.43 7.70
N ILE A 88 -3.09 10.54 7.34
CA ILE A 88 -3.90 9.77 8.29
C ILE A 88 -3.65 8.28 8.05
N LYS A 89 -3.16 7.62 9.10
CA LYS A 89 -2.93 6.19 9.15
C LYS A 89 -3.90 5.52 10.11
N LEU A 90 -4.48 4.40 9.69
CA LEU A 90 -5.35 3.55 10.46
C LEU A 90 -4.62 2.27 10.83
N ILE A 91 -4.65 1.94 12.12
CA ILE A 91 -4.27 0.64 12.65
C ILE A 91 -5.57 -0.04 13.08
N ALA A 92 -5.96 -1.10 12.39
CA ALA A 92 -7.23 -1.78 12.62
C ALA A 92 -7.17 -3.25 12.23
N VAL A 93 -8.03 -4.04 12.85
CA VAL A 93 -8.35 -5.41 12.44
C VAL A 93 -9.61 -5.38 11.57
N ILE A 94 -9.52 -5.91 10.35
CA ILE A 94 -10.61 -5.89 9.35
C ILE A 94 -10.84 -7.31 8.83
N LYS A 95 -12.08 -7.81 8.89
CA LYS A 95 -12.47 -9.13 8.35
C LYS A 95 -13.82 -9.06 7.63
N HIS A 96 -13.91 -9.80 6.52
CA HIS A 96 -15.12 -9.97 5.70
C HIS A 96 -15.68 -8.69 5.06
N PHE A 97 -14.81 -7.73 4.78
CA PHE A 97 -15.09 -6.57 3.94
C PHE A 97 -14.34 -6.65 2.61
N LEU A 98 -15.04 -6.29 1.53
CA LEU A 98 -14.45 -6.04 0.22
C LEU A 98 -13.74 -4.68 0.19
N LEU A 99 -14.36 -3.67 0.82
CA LEU A 99 -13.94 -2.26 0.81
C LEU A 99 -14.38 -1.63 2.14
N ILE A 100 -13.59 -0.70 2.66
CA ILE A 100 -14.00 0.20 3.75
C ILE A 100 -13.68 1.64 3.36
N GLU A 101 -14.42 2.63 3.83
CA GLU A 101 -14.14 4.05 3.65
C GLU A 101 -14.34 4.76 4.99
N LEU A 102 -13.38 5.60 5.40
CA LEU A 102 -13.58 6.53 6.50
C LEU A 102 -14.36 7.73 5.96
N THR A 103 -15.63 7.86 6.32
CA THR A 103 -16.50 8.88 5.72
C THR A 103 -16.42 10.21 6.48
N LYS A 104 -16.37 10.13 7.81
CA LYS A 104 -16.33 11.28 8.71
C LYS A 104 -15.60 10.92 9.99
N PHE A 105 -15.18 11.94 10.74
CA PHE A 105 -14.73 11.77 12.11
C PHE A 105 -14.93 13.04 12.93
N THR A 106 -14.90 12.88 14.25
CA THR A 106 -14.80 13.98 15.20
C THR A 106 -13.37 14.03 15.75
N LEU A 107 -12.81 15.23 15.89
CA LEU A 107 -11.47 15.46 16.42
C LEU A 107 -11.44 16.60 17.44
N LEU A 108 -10.43 16.56 18.31
CA LEU A 108 -10.06 17.66 19.19
C LEU A 108 -8.99 18.51 18.51
N ILE A 109 -9.24 19.82 18.45
CA ILE A 109 -8.33 20.81 17.89
C ILE A 109 -8.10 21.93 18.90
N LYS A 110 -6.83 22.28 19.12
CA LYS A 110 -6.43 23.44 19.90
C LYS A 110 -6.40 24.67 18.99
N CYS A 111 -7.17 25.71 19.32
CA CYS A 111 -7.16 26.96 18.57
C CYS A 111 -5.80 27.64 18.69
N ILE A 112 -5.21 28.08 17.58
CA ILE A 112 -3.89 28.75 17.60
C ILE A 112 -3.94 30.12 18.28
N LYS A 113 -5.08 30.82 18.21
CA LYS A 113 -5.23 32.17 18.77
C LYS A 113 -5.43 32.19 20.27
N CYS A 114 -6.34 31.38 20.80
CA CYS A 114 -6.73 31.40 22.21
C CYS A 114 -6.35 30.14 22.99
N ASN A 115 -5.69 29.17 22.35
CA ASN A 115 -5.29 27.89 22.95
C ASN A 115 -6.44 27.02 23.50
N LYS A 116 -7.70 27.40 23.30
CA LYS A 116 -8.87 26.61 23.70
C LYS A 116 -9.00 25.36 22.85
N ILE A 117 -9.35 24.24 23.49
CA ILE A 117 -9.64 22.96 22.83
C ILE A 117 -11.08 22.97 22.34
N ASN A 118 -11.29 22.59 21.08
CA ASN A 118 -12.60 22.55 20.44
C ASN A 118 -12.85 21.14 19.87
N LYS A 119 -14.06 20.63 20.04
CA LYS A 119 -14.53 19.38 19.41
C LYS A 119 -15.12 19.74 18.05
N CYS A 120 -14.51 19.24 16.98
CA CYS A 120 -14.86 19.62 15.62
C CYS A 120 -15.04 18.38 14.73
N LYS A 121 -15.92 18.48 13.72
CA LYS A 121 -16.13 17.42 12.75
C LYS A 121 -15.24 17.61 11.52
N SER A 122 -14.92 16.51 10.85
CA SER A 122 -14.24 16.50 9.56
C SER A 122 -15.09 17.21 8.49
N ASN A 123 -14.47 18.05 7.65
CA ASN A 123 -15.13 18.81 6.56
C ASN A 123 -16.09 19.92 7.03
N GLU A 124 -15.87 20.47 8.21
CA GLU A 124 -16.66 21.59 8.74
C GLU A 124 -15.78 22.78 9.14
N GLU A 125 -16.37 23.97 9.12
CA GLU A 125 -15.79 25.16 9.74
C GLU A 125 -16.32 25.31 11.16
N TYR A 126 -15.42 25.60 12.10
CA TYR A 126 -15.77 25.75 13.50
C TYR A 126 -15.43 27.17 14.00
N LEU A 127 -16.43 27.88 14.51
CA LEU A 127 -16.25 29.18 15.13
C LEU A 127 -15.82 29.01 16.59
N CYS A 128 -14.55 29.31 16.89
CA CYS A 128 -14.03 29.31 18.24
C CYS A 128 -14.60 30.50 19.05
N THR A 129 -14.64 30.39 20.38
CA THR A 129 -15.12 31.45 21.28
C THR A 129 -14.31 32.75 21.18
N CYS A 130 -13.07 32.70 20.68
CA CYS A 130 -12.26 33.89 20.38
C CYS A 130 -12.57 34.53 19.00
N LYS A 131 -13.68 34.12 18.38
CA LYS A 131 -14.15 34.48 17.04
C LYS A 131 -13.25 34.00 15.89
N GLU A 132 -12.29 33.11 16.16
CA GLU A 132 -11.45 32.51 15.13
C GLU A 132 -12.18 31.37 14.42
N ILE A 133 -12.12 31.34 13.08
CA ILE A 133 -12.69 30.26 12.27
C ILE A 133 -11.61 29.21 12.01
N ILE A 134 -11.81 28.02 12.57
CA ILE A 134 -10.97 26.84 12.35
C ILE A 134 -11.56 26.07 11.16
N GLN A 135 -10.78 25.90 10.10
CA GLN A 135 -11.23 25.15 8.92
C GLN A 135 -10.62 23.74 8.92
N ILE A 136 -11.45 22.73 8.71
CA ILE A 136 -11.04 21.32 8.71
C ILE A 136 -11.49 20.68 7.41
N ASN A 137 -10.54 20.26 6.59
CA ASN A 137 -10.81 19.60 5.32
C ASN A 137 -10.19 18.20 5.33
N TYR A 138 -11.03 17.20 5.13
CA TYR A 138 -10.68 15.80 5.05
C TYR A 138 -11.07 15.22 3.69
N LYS A 139 -10.11 14.60 3.03
CA LYS A 139 -10.33 13.83 1.81
C LYS A 139 -10.11 12.35 2.07
N SER A 140 -11.20 11.58 1.99
CA SER A 140 -11.19 10.13 2.17
C SER A 140 -10.65 9.37 0.97
N LYS A 141 -10.35 8.09 1.21
CA LYS A 141 -10.00 7.09 0.21
C LYS A 141 -10.61 5.74 0.61
N LEU A 142 -10.97 4.93 -0.39
CA LEU A 142 -11.28 3.51 -0.18
C LEU A 142 -10.07 2.78 0.41
N ILE A 143 -10.32 2.06 1.49
CA ILE A 143 -9.38 1.46 2.42
C ILE A 143 -9.33 -0.04 2.14
N ASN A 144 -8.24 -0.47 1.50
CA ASN A 144 -7.71 -1.83 1.57
C ASN A 144 -6.27 -1.81 2.15
N ASN A 145 -5.86 -0.69 2.78
CA ASN A 145 -4.49 -0.34 3.17
C ASN A 145 -4.54 0.48 4.49
N PRO A 146 -3.48 0.51 5.32
CA PRO A 146 -3.40 1.39 6.50
C PRO A 146 -3.56 2.90 6.21
N MET A 147 -3.46 3.37 4.98
CA MET A 147 -3.62 4.80 4.65
C MET A 147 -5.07 5.16 4.31
N VAL A 148 -5.69 6.08 5.08
CA VAL A 148 -7.15 6.33 4.98
C VAL A 148 -7.54 7.73 4.49
N GLY A 149 -6.62 8.68 4.45
CA GLY A 149 -6.88 9.93 3.75
C GLY A 149 -6.02 11.11 4.18
N TYR A 150 -6.42 12.28 3.70
CA TYR A 150 -5.69 13.53 3.89
C TYR A 150 -6.49 14.50 4.76
N LEU A 151 -5.93 14.93 5.89
CA LEU A 151 -6.50 15.93 6.81
C LEU A 151 -5.70 17.23 6.74
N MET A 152 -6.40 18.33 6.47
CA MET A 152 -5.88 19.70 6.54
C MET A 152 -6.62 20.44 7.63
N ILE A 153 -5.86 21.07 8.53
CA ILE A 153 -6.40 21.94 9.57
C ILE A 153 -5.78 23.33 9.39
N LYS A 154 -6.61 24.37 9.36
CA LYS A 154 -6.17 25.77 9.36
C LYS A 154 -6.58 26.43 10.67
N LYS A 155 -5.68 27.26 11.22
CA LYS A 155 -5.89 28.03 12.45
C LYS A 155 -6.15 27.21 13.71
N GLY A 156 -5.77 25.94 13.68
CA GLY A 156 -5.82 25.02 14.81
C GLY A 156 -4.68 24.00 14.74
N SER A 157 -4.29 23.45 15.90
CA SER A 157 -3.38 22.31 15.99
C SER A 157 -4.16 21.05 16.37
N PHE A 158 -3.87 19.95 15.67
CA PHE A 158 -4.45 18.64 15.94
C PHE A 158 -4.09 18.17 17.35
N ILE A 159 -5.04 17.54 18.04
CA ILE A 159 -4.78 16.89 19.34
C ILE A 159 -5.02 15.38 19.22
N ASN A 160 -6.26 14.99 18.92
CA ASN A 160 -6.64 13.59 18.84
C ASN A 160 -7.94 13.41 18.03
N PHE A 161 -8.15 12.19 17.54
CA PHE A 161 -9.44 11.72 17.03
C PHE A 161 -10.33 11.24 18.19
N ILE A 162 -11.65 11.25 17.97
CA ILE A 162 -12.65 10.84 18.98
C ILE A 162 -13.57 9.77 18.40
N ASP A 163 -14.39 10.16 17.43
CA ASP A 163 -15.42 9.32 16.84
C ASP A 163 -15.07 9.13 15.36
N LEU A 164 -14.99 7.88 14.90
CA LEU A 164 -14.62 7.53 13.52
C LEU A 164 -15.79 6.84 12.84
N PHE A 165 -16.26 7.40 11.72
CA PHE A 165 -17.44 6.91 11.00
C PHE A 165 -17.03 6.24 9.70
N TYR A 166 -17.35 4.96 9.57
CA TYR A 166 -16.96 4.16 8.43
C TYR A 166 -18.16 3.65 7.64
N GLU A 167 -17.94 3.48 6.34
CA GLU A 167 -18.81 2.74 5.42
C GLU A 167 -18.02 1.56 4.86
N GLY A 168 -18.54 0.34 5.04
CA GLY A 168 -17.95 -0.87 4.51
C GLY A 168 -18.88 -1.61 3.57
N ILE A 169 -18.32 -2.30 2.59
CA ILE A 169 -19.03 -3.20 1.69
C ILE A 169 -18.60 -4.62 2.02
N CYS A 170 -19.54 -5.45 2.45
CA CYS A 170 -19.30 -6.89 2.66
C CYS A 170 -19.08 -7.59 1.32
N PHE A 171 -18.45 -8.77 1.31
CA PHE A 171 -18.28 -9.60 0.11
C PHE A 171 -19.59 -10.03 -0.57
N CYS A 172 -20.71 -9.95 0.13
CA CYS A 172 -22.05 -10.16 -0.46
C CYS A 172 -22.69 -8.87 -0.99
N ASP A 173 -21.88 -7.84 -1.28
CA ASP A 173 -22.28 -6.51 -1.74
C ASP A 173 -23.21 -5.71 -0.81
N LYS A 174 -23.37 -6.14 0.45
CA LYS A 174 -24.13 -5.40 1.45
C LYS A 174 -23.31 -4.23 2.00
N LYS A 175 -23.85 -3.02 1.91
CA LYS A 175 -23.31 -1.80 2.56
C LYS A 175 -23.65 -1.77 4.05
N ILE A 176 -22.67 -1.41 4.87
CA ILE A 176 -22.77 -1.37 6.33
C ILE A 176 -22.11 -0.08 6.83
N LYS A 177 -22.78 0.64 7.72
CA LYS A 177 -22.25 1.84 8.41
C LYS A 177 -21.95 1.48 9.85
N PHE A 178 -20.82 1.94 10.37
CA PHE A 178 -20.42 1.65 11.75
C PHE A 178 -19.46 2.72 12.30
N ILE A 179 -19.26 2.69 13.61
CA ILE A 179 -18.44 3.66 14.35
C ILE A 179 -17.36 2.91 15.09
N ASN A 180 -16.09 3.34 14.97
CA ASN A 180 -14.90 2.85 15.70
C ASN A 180 -14.61 1.33 15.58
N SER A 181 -15.52 0.49 16.06
CA SER A 181 -15.45 -0.96 16.01
C SER A 181 -16.86 -1.55 15.89
N PHE A 182 -16.95 -2.72 15.28
CA PHE A 182 -18.17 -3.54 15.32
C PHE A 182 -17.83 -5.01 15.04
N GLU A 183 -18.70 -5.91 15.50
CA GLU A 183 -18.59 -7.35 15.28
C GLU A 183 -20.00 -7.92 15.10
N GLU A 184 -20.41 -8.17 13.86
CA GLU A 184 -21.79 -8.57 13.54
C GLU A 184 -21.88 -9.63 12.44
N LYS A 185 -22.89 -10.49 12.55
CA LYS A 185 -23.22 -11.47 11.51
C LYS A 185 -23.94 -10.76 10.36
N CYS A 186 -23.35 -10.88 9.17
CA CYS A 186 -23.99 -10.47 7.94
C CYS A 186 -25.10 -11.45 7.52
N ILE A 187 -26.00 -10.99 6.66
CA ILE A 187 -27.05 -11.83 6.04
C ILE A 187 -26.44 -12.99 5.25
N CYS A 188 -25.23 -12.81 4.69
CA CYS A 188 -24.47 -13.86 4.02
C CYS A 188 -23.78 -14.85 4.99
N LYS A 189 -24.16 -14.85 6.27
CA LYS A 189 -23.62 -15.69 7.36
C LYS A 189 -22.16 -15.45 7.74
N ASN A 190 -21.42 -14.61 7.02
CA ASN A 190 -20.08 -14.16 7.41
C ASN A 190 -20.14 -13.25 8.65
N VAL A 191 -19.17 -13.37 9.54
CA VAL A 191 -19.02 -12.48 10.69
C VAL A 191 -18.12 -11.32 10.27
N ASN A 192 -18.71 -10.15 10.04
CA ASN A 192 -17.91 -8.96 9.74
C ASN A 192 -17.29 -8.45 11.04
N VAL A 193 -15.98 -8.25 11.03
CA VAL A 193 -15.24 -7.76 12.20
C VAL A 193 -14.46 -6.55 11.76
N PHE A 194 -14.67 -5.43 12.46
CA PHE A 194 -13.83 -4.26 12.34
C PHE A 194 -13.49 -3.75 13.74
N LYS A 195 -12.20 -3.62 14.06
CA LYS A 195 -11.74 -3.05 15.33
C LYS A 195 -10.66 -2.04 15.03
N THR A 196 -10.94 -0.75 15.22
CA THR A 196 -9.90 0.29 15.15
C THR A 196 -9.08 0.25 16.44
N GLU A 197 -7.77 0.03 16.32
CA GLU A 197 -6.83 0.14 17.43
C GLU A 197 -6.38 1.59 17.61
N SER A 198 -6.02 2.27 16.52
CA SER A 198 -5.65 3.67 16.56
C SER A 198 -5.75 4.36 15.19
N LEU A 199 -5.85 5.68 15.22
CA LEU A 199 -5.73 6.54 14.05
C LEU A 199 -4.60 7.55 14.30
N GLU A 200 -3.56 7.53 13.48
CA GLU A 200 -2.37 8.36 13.62
C GLU A 200 -2.38 9.50 12.60
N TYR A 201 -2.18 10.74 13.08
CA TYR A 201 -1.94 11.89 12.21
C TYR A 201 -0.43 12.05 11.99
N LEU A 202 0.02 11.78 10.77
CA LEU A 202 1.41 11.89 10.36
C LEU A 202 1.69 13.34 9.91
N GLU A 203 1.96 14.24 10.85
CA GLU A 203 2.45 15.59 10.50
C GLU A 203 3.64 15.47 9.56
N ASN A 204 3.66 16.28 8.49
CA ASN A 204 4.62 16.29 7.38
C ASN A 204 6.07 16.03 7.84
N LYS A 205 6.44 14.77 8.04
CA LYS A 205 7.83 14.34 7.84
C LYS A 205 8.08 14.56 6.37
N LYS A 206 9.03 15.47 6.09
CA LYS A 206 9.62 15.75 4.76
C LYS A 206 9.37 14.57 3.82
N LYS A 207 8.68 14.82 2.70
CA LYS A 207 8.49 13.89 1.58
C LYS A 207 9.66 12.90 1.55
N GLU A 208 9.45 11.66 1.97
CA GLU A 208 10.39 10.62 1.60
C GLU A 208 10.28 10.54 0.09
N LYS A 209 11.30 11.07 -0.60
CA LYS A 209 11.45 10.81 -2.01
C LYS A 209 11.46 9.30 -2.14
N ILE A 210 10.55 8.78 -2.96
CA ILE A 210 10.63 7.41 -3.42
C ILE A 210 11.79 7.38 -4.42
N GLU A 211 13.00 7.32 -3.88
CA GLU A 211 14.20 7.21 -4.66
C GLU A 211 14.33 5.75 -5.06
N CYS A 212 14.00 5.46 -6.31
CA CYS A 212 14.56 4.29 -6.94
C CYS A 212 16.10 4.42 -6.86
N VAL A 213 16.79 3.42 -6.34
CA VAL A 213 18.27 3.42 -6.31
C VAL A 213 18.85 3.62 -7.72
N HIS A 214 18.12 3.19 -8.75
CA HIS A 214 18.48 3.34 -10.15
C HIS A 214 18.08 4.70 -10.76
N TYR A 215 17.05 5.36 -10.22
CA TYR A 215 16.49 6.62 -10.73
C TYR A 215 16.04 7.54 -9.59
N LYS A 216 17.01 8.10 -8.86
CA LYS A 216 16.79 8.87 -7.62
C LYS A 216 15.98 10.17 -7.81
N GLU A 217 15.90 10.67 -9.04
CA GLU A 217 15.17 11.90 -9.38
C GLU A 217 13.85 11.63 -10.09
N SER A 218 13.44 10.37 -10.26
CA SER A 218 12.18 10.04 -10.93
C SER A 218 10.99 10.33 -10.02
N CYS A 219 10.13 11.26 -10.41
CA CYS A 219 8.81 11.47 -9.79
C CYS A 219 7.68 10.76 -10.56
N ARG A 220 7.96 9.58 -11.13
CA ARG A 220 6.96 8.72 -11.79
C ARG A 220 7.15 7.26 -11.38
N MET A 221 6.05 6.51 -11.39
CA MET A 221 6.05 5.06 -11.32
C MET A 221 5.36 4.48 -12.55
N PHE A 222 5.83 3.34 -13.03
CA PHE A 222 5.31 2.67 -14.21
C PHE A 222 4.33 1.57 -13.79
N VAL A 223 3.25 1.43 -14.56
CA VAL A 223 2.29 0.34 -14.44
C VAL A 223 2.62 -0.69 -15.54
N PHE A 224 3.15 -1.84 -15.14
CA PHE A 224 3.67 -2.83 -16.07
C PHE A 224 2.55 -3.74 -16.61
N PRO A 225 2.36 -3.90 -17.94
CA PRO A 225 1.30 -4.73 -18.53
C PRO A 225 1.30 -6.17 -18.03
N CYS A 226 2.49 -6.75 -17.93
CA CYS A 226 2.72 -8.17 -17.67
C CYS A 226 2.09 -8.67 -16.36
N CYS A 227 2.05 -7.80 -15.34
CA CYS A 227 1.51 -8.15 -14.01
C CYS A 227 0.55 -7.11 -13.44
N LYS A 228 0.35 -5.99 -14.14
CA LYS A 228 -0.38 -4.79 -13.68
C LYS A 228 0.18 -4.17 -12.41
N ASN A 229 1.37 -4.60 -11.98
CA ASN A 229 2.06 -4.07 -10.81
C ASN A 229 2.77 -2.75 -11.12
N VAL A 230 3.02 -1.99 -10.06
CA VAL A 230 3.56 -0.62 -10.16
C VAL A 230 4.98 -0.59 -9.61
N TYR A 231 5.95 -0.25 -10.47
CA TYR A 231 7.35 -0.12 -10.08
C TYR A 231 7.96 1.21 -10.53
N SER A 232 8.90 1.72 -9.75
CA SER A 232 9.60 2.99 -10.07
C SER A 232 10.48 2.89 -11.32
N CYS A 233 10.93 1.69 -11.69
CA CYS A 233 11.64 1.44 -12.93
C CYS A 233 11.62 -0.06 -13.32
N PRO A 234 11.99 -0.39 -14.57
CA PRO A 234 12.09 -1.79 -15.03
C PRO A 234 13.02 -2.67 -14.20
N LYS A 235 14.16 -2.14 -13.72
CA LYS A 235 15.07 -2.90 -12.86
C LYS A 235 14.45 -3.24 -11.49
N CYS A 236 13.59 -2.36 -10.98
CA CYS A 236 12.84 -2.63 -9.76
C CYS A 236 11.72 -3.64 -9.99
N HIS A 237 11.13 -3.68 -11.18
CA HIS A 237 10.22 -4.76 -11.57
C HIS A 237 10.97 -6.10 -11.57
N ASP A 238 12.01 -6.24 -12.39
CA ASP A 238 12.72 -7.52 -12.56
C ASP A 238 13.35 -8.06 -11.27
N LYS A 239 13.71 -7.19 -10.33
CA LYS A 239 14.22 -7.60 -9.03
C LYS A 239 13.13 -8.22 -8.14
N ASN A 240 11.89 -7.75 -8.27
CA ASN A 240 10.79 -8.14 -7.39
C ASN A 240 9.81 -9.11 -8.06
N GLU A 241 9.89 -9.28 -9.38
CA GLU A 241 9.03 -10.14 -10.17
C GLU A 241 9.79 -11.35 -10.72
N ARG A 242 9.11 -12.49 -10.79
CA ARG A 242 9.68 -13.73 -11.34
C ARG A 242 9.63 -13.79 -12.87
N HIS A 243 9.27 -12.69 -13.53
CA HIS A 243 9.23 -12.53 -14.98
C HIS A 243 9.91 -11.22 -15.38
N LYS A 244 10.37 -11.15 -16.62
CA LYS A 244 10.93 -9.91 -17.17
C LYS A 244 9.82 -8.90 -17.42
N PHE A 245 10.14 -7.63 -17.22
CA PHE A 245 9.22 -6.54 -17.49
C PHE A 245 8.82 -6.47 -18.96
N GLU A 246 7.56 -6.12 -19.19
CA GLU A 246 7.10 -5.56 -20.46
C GLU A 246 7.02 -4.04 -20.35
N TYR A 247 7.26 -3.32 -21.44
CA TYR A 247 7.25 -1.85 -21.39
C TYR A 247 5.88 -1.33 -20.97
N ALA A 248 5.88 -0.52 -19.91
CA ALA A 248 4.69 0.13 -19.41
C ALA A 248 4.15 1.16 -20.42
N TYR A 249 2.84 1.09 -20.69
CA TYR A 249 2.10 2.10 -21.46
C TYR A 249 1.43 3.14 -20.54
N GLN A 250 1.36 2.85 -19.24
CA GLN A 250 0.79 3.71 -18.21
C GLN A 250 1.82 4.04 -17.13
N MET A 251 1.76 5.27 -16.61
CA MET A 251 2.52 5.71 -15.45
C MET A 251 1.63 6.47 -14.47
N ILE A 252 2.08 6.53 -13.22
CA ILE A 252 1.52 7.37 -12.17
C ILE A 252 2.50 8.52 -11.96
N CYS A 253 2.04 9.75 -12.18
CA CYS A 253 2.81 10.94 -11.83
C CYS A 253 2.76 11.15 -10.31
N LEU A 254 3.91 11.09 -9.64
CA LEU A 254 3.99 11.25 -8.18
C LEU A 254 3.83 12.71 -7.72
N VAL A 255 3.66 13.65 -8.66
CA VAL A 255 3.43 15.07 -8.34
C VAL A 255 1.94 15.39 -8.26
N CYS A 256 1.14 14.86 -9.19
CA CYS A 256 -0.32 15.10 -9.23
C CYS A 256 -1.17 13.85 -8.99
N ASN A 257 -0.54 12.70 -8.74
CA ASN A 257 -1.16 11.41 -8.47
C ASN A 257 -2.17 10.93 -9.52
N LYS A 258 -2.00 11.37 -10.78
CA LYS A 258 -2.84 10.91 -11.89
C LYS A 258 -2.15 9.76 -12.62
N LYS A 259 -2.93 8.72 -12.92
CA LYS A 259 -2.55 7.68 -13.87
C LYS A 259 -2.71 8.25 -15.28
N VAL A 260 -1.63 8.30 -16.03
CA VAL A 260 -1.55 8.87 -17.38
C VAL A 260 -0.82 7.88 -18.28
N SER A 261 -0.90 8.07 -19.61
CA SER A 261 0.01 7.38 -20.52
C SER A 261 1.47 7.75 -20.19
N VAL A 262 2.41 6.85 -20.46
CA VAL A 262 3.83 7.15 -20.29
C VAL A 262 4.20 8.33 -21.20
N LYS A 263 4.62 9.44 -20.59
CA LYS A 263 5.05 10.66 -21.28
C LYS A 263 6.07 11.43 -20.46
N ASP A 264 6.77 12.33 -21.12
CA ASP A 264 7.83 13.11 -20.48
C ASP A 264 7.31 14.30 -19.70
N VAL A 265 6.18 14.88 -20.14
CA VAL A 265 5.51 15.99 -19.46
C VAL A 265 4.13 15.53 -19.03
N CYS A 266 3.86 15.56 -17.72
CA CYS A 266 2.54 15.24 -17.19
C CYS A 266 1.55 16.37 -17.49
N ASP A 267 0.25 16.08 -17.51
CA ASP A 267 -0.81 17.10 -17.67
C ASP A 267 -0.81 18.14 -16.55
N CYS A 268 -0.15 17.86 -15.42
CA CYS A 268 0.07 18.84 -14.34
C CYS A 268 1.24 19.80 -14.61
N GLY A 269 1.91 19.70 -15.75
CA GLY A 269 3.06 20.53 -16.15
C GLY A 269 4.42 20.01 -15.64
N TYR A 270 4.46 18.93 -14.86
CA TYR A 270 5.72 18.37 -14.36
C TYR A 270 6.50 17.63 -15.44
N VAL A 271 7.80 17.92 -15.56
CA VAL A 271 8.70 17.28 -16.53
C VAL A 271 9.45 16.12 -15.86
N HIS A 272 9.14 14.89 -16.27
CA HIS A 272 9.71 13.65 -15.74
C HIS A 272 11.11 13.29 -16.25
N ILE A 273 11.52 13.83 -17.40
CA ILE A 273 12.85 13.63 -17.96
C ILE A 273 13.60 14.97 -17.97
N LYS A 274 14.80 15.01 -17.39
CA LYS A 274 15.67 16.18 -17.54
C LYS A 274 15.94 16.43 -19.01
N LYS A 275 15.79 17.69 -19.48
CA LYS A 275 16.23 18.08 -20.82
C LYS A 275 17.67 17.62 -21.02
N LYS A 276 17.95 16.92 -22.14
CA LYS A 276 19.32 16.61 -22.54
C LYS A 276 20.07 17.94 -22.66
N SER A 277 20.97 18.23 -21.74
CA SER A 277 21.88 19.36 -21.90
C SER A 277 22.92 19.01 -22.95
N VAL A 278 23.25 19.96 -23.82
CA VAL A 278 24.36 19.83 -24.79
C VAL A 278 25.72 19.66 -24.07
N PHE A 279 25.78 20.01 -22.79
CA PHE A 279 26.98 19.96 -21.95
C PHE A 279 27.06 18.67 -21.13
N TRP A 280 28.26 18.11 -21.04
CA TRP A 280 28.59 17.03 -20.10
C TRP A 280 28.17 17.41 -18.67
N GLU A 281 27.61 16.44 -17.95
CA GLU A 281 27.10 16.58 -16.57
C GLU A 281 26.09 17.73 -16.35
N GLY A 282 25.21 18.01 -17.30
CA GLY A 282 24.18 19.03 -17.05
C GLY A 282 24.74 20.45 -16.99
N GLY A 283 25.98 20.67 -17.46
CA GLY A 283 26.71 21.93 -17.28
C GLY A 283 27.30 22.13 -15.88
N LYS A 284 27.25 21.12 -15.00
CA LYS A 284 27.80 21.17 -13.63
C LYS A 284 29.16 20.50 -13.47
N GLY A 285 29.63 19.77 -14.48
CA GLY A 285 30.94 19.15 -14.42
C GLY A 285 32.05 20.19 -14.47
N LYS A 286 33.00 20.10 -13.53
CA LYS A 286 34.28 20.79 -13.68
C LYS A 286 34.94 20.21 -14.92
N ARG A 287 35.08 21.03 -15.97
CA ARG A 287 35.80 20.63 -17.18
C ARG A 287 37.21 20.23 -16.77
N ASP A 288 37.55 18.97 -16.98
CA ASP A 288 38.91 18.50 -16.75
C ASP A 288 39.80 18.98 -17.90
N LYS A 289 40.70 19.94 -17.61
CA LYS A 289 41.62 20.51 -18.60
C LYS A 289 42.51 19.44 -19.25
N ILE A 290 42.77 18.32 -18.57
CA ILE A 290 43.60 17.23 -19.09
C ILE A 290 42.92 16.56 -20.29
N THR A 291 41.62 16.25 -20.16
CA THR A 291 40.82 15.54 -21.18
C THR A 291 40.23 16.46 -22.25
N MET A 292 40.27 17.79 -22.06
CA MET A 292 39.82 18.74 -23.08
C MET A 292 40.65 18.64 -24.38
N SER A 293 40.00 18.79 -25.54
CA SER A 293 40.69 18.88 -26.83
C SER A 293 41.67 20.06 -26.87
N LYS A 294 42.83 19.89 -27.51
CA LYS A 294 43.78 20.99 -27.75
C LYS A 294 43.17 22.13 -28.58
N LYS A 295 42.10 21.86 -29.34
CA LYS A 295 41.38 22.85 -30.15
C LYS A 295 40.27 23.59 -29.39
N ASP A 296 40.00 23.24 -28.14
CA ASP A 296 38.98 23.92 -27.34
C ASP A 296 39.55 25.26 -26.83
N SER A 297 38.91 26.37 -27.24
CA SER A 297 39.33 27.73 -26.91
C SER A 297 39.29 28.05 -25.41
N LYS A 298 38.65 27.20 -24.59
CA LYS A 298 38.58 27.33 -23.14
C LYS A 298 39.58 26.43 -22.40
N LYS A 299 40.40 25.62 -23.08
CA LYS A 299 41.40 24.74 -22.42
C LYS A 299 42.52 25.55 -21.76
N TYR A 300 42.97 26.60 -22.45
CA TYR A 300 44.13 27.42 -22.05
C TYR A 300 43.75 28.77 -21.44
N LYS A 301 42.45 29.03 -21.27
CA LYS A 301 41.95 30.16 -20.46
C LYS A 301 41.74 29.69 -19.02
#